data_AF-A0A963I5E6-F1
#
_entry.id   AF-A0A963I5E6-F1
#
_cell.length_a   1.000
_cell.length_b   1.000
_cell.length_c   1.000
_cell.angle_alpha   90.00
_cell.angle_beta   90.00
_cell.angle_gamma   90.00
#
_symmetry.space_group_name_H-M   'P 1'
#
loop_
_entity.id
_entity.type
_entity.pdbx_description
1 polymer ?
#
loop_
_entity_poly.entity_id
_entity_poly.type
_entity_poly.pdbx_seq_one_letter_code
_entity_poly.pdbx_strand_id
1 'polypeptide(L)' 'MKTGLERLIDEAPLRQALGGRRVGLLAHPASVTRGLEHALDALARLPGVRLSAALGPHHGLRGD' A
#
# COMPACT_ATOMS: atom_id res chain seq x y z
N MET A 1 0.31 17.99 5.51
CA MET A 1 0.61 16.74 6.26
C MET A 1 0.75 15.60 5.26
N LYS A 2 1.71 14.68 5.44
CA LYS A 2 1.83 13.45 4.64
C LYS A 2 1.42 12.25 5.48
N THR A 3 0.62 11.35 4.92
CA THR A 3 0.23 10.09 5.59
C THR A 3 1.39 9.09 5.58
N GLY A 4 1.28 8.01 6.34
CA GLY A 4 2.26 6.92 6.29
C GLY A 4 2.38 6.29 4.90
N LEU A 5 1.26 6.18 4.17
CA LEU A 5 1.23 5.67 2.81
C LEU A 5 2.05 6.55 1.85
N GLU A 6 1.86 7.87 1.89
CA GLU A 6 2.61 8.82 1.05
C GLU A 6 4.10 8.76 1.34
N ARG A 7 4.48 8.68 2.63
CA ARG A 7 5.89 8.55 3.02
C ARG A 7 6.49 7.24 2.52
N LEU A 8 5.77 6.12 2.62
CA LEU A 8 6.25 4.83 2.11
C LEU A 8 6.45 4.85 0.59
N ILE A 9 5.62 5.58 -0.15
CA ILE A 9 5.72 5.76 -1.61
C ILE A 9 6.87 6.69 -1.98
N ASP A 10 7.08 7.78 -1.24
CA ASP A 10 8.08 8.80 -1.59
C ASP A 10 9.49 8.46 -1.09
N GLU A 11 9.60 7.86 0.09
CA GLU A 11 10.87 7.68 0.79
C GLU A 11 11.43 6.26 0.58
N ALA A 12 12.32 6.11 -0.42
CA ALA A 12 12.97 4.83 -0.71
C ALA A 12 13.63 4.13 0.51
N PRO A 13 14.25 4.84 1.48
CA PRO A 13 14.80 4.21 2.67
C PRO A 13 13.77 3.44 3.50
N LEU A 14 12.51 3.89 3.57
CA LEU A 14 11.45 3.19 4.31
C LEU A 14 11.09 1.85 3.67
N ARG A 15 11.28 1.71 2.35
CA ARG A 15 10.97 0.49 1.60
C ARG A 15 12.05 -0.57 1.68
N GLN A 16 13.27 -0.22 2.11
CA GLN A 16 14.36 -1.19 2.23
C GLN A 16 14.00 -2.35 3.16
N ALA A 17 13.23 -2.09 4.21
CA ALA A 17 12.73 -3.10 5.13
C ALA A 17 11.77 -4.13 4.49
N LEU A 18 11.25 -3.85 3.30
CA LEU A 18 10.33 -4.73 2.56
C LEU A 18 11.04 -5.52 1.45
N GLY A 19 12.29 -5.18 1.12
CA GLY A 19 13.05 -5.80 0.03
C GLY A 19 13.20 -7.31 0.20
N GLY A 20 12.92 -8.07 -0.87
CA GLY A 20 13.00 -9.53 -0.88
C GLY A 20 11.91 -10.27 -0.09
N ARG A 21 11.02 -9.53 0.59
CA ARG A 21 9.94 -10.11 1.41
C ARG A 21 8.63 -10.17 0.65
N ARG A 22 7.79 -11.14 1.01
CA ARG A 22 6.39 -11.17 0.57
C ARG A 22 5.57 -10.26 1.47
N VAL A 23 4.93 -9.25 0.89
CA VAL A 23 4.16 -8.24 1.64
C VAL A 23 2.67 -8.54 1.51
N GLY A 24 1.97 -8.58 2.64
CA GLY A 24 0.51 -8.58 2.70
C GLY A 24 -0.01 -7.17 2.97
N LEU A 25 -0.98 -6.72 2.20
CA LEU A 25 -1.63 -5.42 2.40
C LEU A 25 -2.98 -5.61 3.10
N LEU A 26 -3.13 -5.07 4.30
CA LEU A 26 -4.43 -4.86 4.94
C LEU A 26 -4.88 -3.43 4.63
N ALA A 27 -5.96 -3.28 3.88
CA ALA A 27 -6.48 -1.97 3.48
C ALA A 27 -8.00 -1.97 3.39
N HIS A 28 -8.59 -0.78 3.41
CA HIS A 28 -10.01 -0.52 3.22
C HIS A 28 -10.20 0.59 2.18
N PRO A 29 -11.42 0.89 1.70
CA PRO A 29 -11.63 1.80 0.56
C PRO A 29 -11.04 3.21 0.71
N ALA A 30 -10.92 3.73 1.95
CA ALA A 30 -10.31 5.03 2.22
C ALA A 30 -8.79 4.98 2.43
N SER A 31 -8.16 3.82 2.24
CA SER A 31 -6.70 3.67 2.15
C SER A 31 -6.20 4.19 0.80
N VAL A 32 -6.28 5.50 0.60
CA VAL A 32 -5.93 6.16 -0.66
C VAL A 32 -4.79 7.15 -0.51
N THR A 33 -4.08 7.41 -1.60
CA THR A 33 -3.12 8.50 -1.72
C THR A 33 -3.82 9.86 -1.75
N ARG A 34 -3.05 10.95 -1.74
CA ARG A 34 -3.61 12.30 -1.95
C ARG A 34 -4.37 12.44 -3.27
N GLY A 35 -3.97 11.66 -4.29
CA GLY A 35 -4.62 11.62 -5.61
C GLY A 35 -5.84 10.71 -5.68
N LEU A 36 -6.34 10.21 -4.53
CA LEU A 36 -7.43 9.24 -4.44
C LEU A 36 -7.13 7.90 -5.12
N GLU A 37 -5.86 7.57 -5.28
CA GLU A 37 -5.44 6.26 -5.77
C GLU A 37 -5.44 5.26 -4.61
N HIS A 38 -6.06 4.10 -4.80
CA HIS A 38 -6.08 3.07 -3.76
C HIS A 38 -4.67 2.52 -3.47
N ALA A 39 -4.35 2.29 -2.19
CA ALA A 39 -3.03 1.86 -1.73
C ALA A 39 -2.55 0.57 -2.43
N LEU A 40 -3.47 -0.33 -2.77
CA LEU A 40 -3.14 -1.56 -3.52
C LEU A 40 -2.45 -1.23 -4.85
N ASP A 41 -3.03 -0.32 -5.62
CA ASP A 41 -2.55 0.03 -6.95
C ASP A 41 -1.25 0.84 -6.84
N ALA A 42 -1.17 1.73 -5.85
CA ALA A 42 0.01 2.56 -5.61
C ALA A 42 1.22 1.71 -5.24
N LEU A 43 1.04 0.76 -4.31
CA LEU A 43 2.12 -0.13 -3.85
C LEU A 43 2.47 -1.20 -4.89
N ALA A 44 1.52 -1.66 -5.72
CA ALA A 44 1.79 -2.61 -6.80
C ALA A 44 2.72 -2.06 -7.87
N ARG A 45 2.77 -0.74 -8.05
CA ARG A 45 3.68 -0.06 -8.98
C ARG A 45 5.08 0.18 -8.43
N LEU A 46 5.32 -0.06 -7.13
CA LEU A 46 6.60 0.27 -6.52
C LEU A 46 7.64 -0.82 -6.76
N PRO A 47 8.81 -0.49 -7.33
CA PRO A 47 9.90 -1.44 -7.45
C PRO A 47 10.40 -1.83 -6.05
N GLY A 48 10.74 -3.12 -5.90
CA GLY A 48 11.24 -3.67 -4.63
C GLY A 48 10.16 -4.03 -3.60
N VAL A 49 8.88 -3.79 -3.89
CA VAL A 49 7.75 -4.24 -3.07
C VAL A 49 7.04 -5.40 -3.75
N ARG A 50 7.09 -6.59 -3.14
CA ARG A 50 6.38 -7.77 -3.65
C ARG A 50 5.08 -7.99 -2.89
N LEU A 51 4.00 -7.36 -3.35
CA LEU A 51 2.66 -7.65 -2.85
C LEU A 51 2.27 -9.09 -3.18
N SER A 52 1.87 -9.86 -2.16
CA SER A 52 1.55 -11.29 -2.26
C SER A 52 0.15 -11.64 -1.75
N ALA A 53 -0.48 -10.72 -1.02
CA ALA A 53 -1.84 -10.86 -0.53
C ALA A 53 -2.44 -9.47 -0.30
N ALA A 54 -3.76 -9.37 -0.43
CA ALA A 54 -4.52 -8.19 -0.07
C ALA A 54 -5.75 -8.60 0.75
N LEU A 55 -5.97 -7.92 1.87
CA LEU A 55 -6.92 -8.28 2.90
C LEU A 55 -7.82 -7.07 3.15
N GLY A 56 -9.13 -7.27 3.06
CA GLY A 56 -10.14 -6.29 3.43
C GLY A 56 -10.69 -6.58 4.83
N PRO A 57 -10.94 -5.56 5.68
CA PRO A 57 -11.70 -5.72 6.92
C PRO A 57 -13.20 -5.95 6.62
N HIS A 58 -14.10 -5.77 7.60
CA HIS A 58 -15.55 -6.03 7.50
C HIS A 58 -16.29 -5.45 6.27
N HIS A 59 -15.74 -4.45 5.58
CA HIS A 59 -16.33 -3.82 4.38
C HIS A 59 -15.58 -4.13 3.08
N GLY A 60 -14.72 -5.16 3.09
CA GLY A 60 -13.93 -5.53 1.91
C GLY A 60 -12.79 -4.56 1.62
N LEU A 61 -11.97 -4.95 0.65
CA LEU A 61 -10.75 -4.22 0.28
C LEU A 61 -11.07 -3.00 -0.60
N ARG A 62 -12.01 -3.15 -1.53
CA ARG A 62 -12.42 -2.12 -2.49
C ARG A 62 -13.82 -1.54 -2.24
N GLY A 63 -14.56 -2.08 -1.27
CA GLY A 63 -15.89 -1.59 -0.92
C GLY A 63 -17.01 -2.15 -1.82
N ASP A 64 -16.77 -3.33 -2.38
CA ASP A 64 -17.77 -4.11 -3.14
C ASP A 64 -18.78 -4.79 -2.21
#